data_AF-R2NXQ5-F1
#
_entry.id   AF-R2NXQ5-F1
#
_cell.length_a   1.000
_cell.length_b   1.000
_cell.length_c   1.000
_cell.angle_alpha   90.00
_cell.angle_beta   90.00
_cell.angle_gamma   90.00
#
_symmetry.space_group_name_H-M   'P 1'
#
loop_
_entity.id
_entity.type
_entity.pdbx_description
1 polymer ?
#
loop_
_entity_poly.entity_id
_entity_poly.type
_entity_poly.pdbx_seq_one_letter_code
_entity_poly.pdbx_strand_id
1 'polypeptide(L)'
;MDKYQQRKQRGWVETSDLLAYKDKFLSELNFMLTAEDARERTIAVQLLPLDCELTNILLNSLANESALYTRLAIMEKLEHGDQATAQKMIPFLASIGNNQHHSPTSPSKKKSFPLPRDLIARSLGRMNPKIFSILLESAQRLPLSQLSELIDAIGYMAFYHPEVSTTENFHQLLEIQKLYRDKPLIQWKLLICFSAFPQSVDFLLQEKQFVSEAQRSLKLLAAKED
;
A
#
# COMPACT_ATOMS: atom_id res chain seq x y z
N MET A 1 -27.76 1.45 19.87
CA MET A 1 -26.86 0.28 19.76
C MET A 1 -25.58 0.61 20.51
N ASP A 2 -25.16 -0.24 21.45
CA ASP A 2 -23.93 -0.04 22.23
C ASP A 2 -22.70 0.07 21.31
N LYS A 3 -21.74 0.96 21.63
CA LYS A 3 -20.51 1.18 20.85
C LYS A 3 -19.73 -0.11 20.66
N TYR A 4 -19.76 -0.99 21.65
CA TYR A 4 -19.11 -2.30 21.59
C TYR A 4 -19.78 -3.22 20.56
N GLN A 5 -21.11 -3.28 20.55
CA GLN A 5 -21.88 -4.04 19.56
C GLN A 5 -21.67 -3.51 18.13
N GLN A 6 -21.55 -2.20 17.97
CA GLN A 6 -21.23 -1.59 16.68
C GLN A 6 -19.84 -1.97 16.16
N ARG A 7 -18.84 -2.15 17.06
CA ARG A 7 -17.52 -2.63 16.67
C ARG A 7 -17.55 -4.09 16.23
N LYS A 8 -18.28 -4.93 16.97
CA LYS A 8 -18.46 -6.36 16.63
C LYS A 8 -19.08 -6.56 15.26
N GLN A 9 -20.14 -5.82 14.93
CA GLN A 9 -20.75 -5.87 13.58
C GLN A 9 -19.78 -5.47 12.46
N ARG A 10 -18.75 -4.67 12.77
CA ARG A 10 -17.72 -4.26 11.81
C ARG A 10 -16.53 -5.22 11.74
N GLY A 11 -16.64 -6.39 12.38
CA GLY A 11 -15.63 -7.44 12.42
C GLY A 11 -14.58 -7.29 13.52
N TRP A 12 -14.85 -6.52 14.58
CA TRP A 12 -13.88 -6.39 15.67
C TRP A 12 -13.72 -7.72 16.42
N VAL A 13 -12.47 -8.13 16.59
CA VAL A 13 -12.04 -9.36 17.27
C VAL A 13 -10.94 -9.00 18.25
N GLU A 14 -11.02 -9.54 19.46
CA GLU A 14 -9.98 -9.43 20.47
C GLU A 14 -9.09 -10.69 20.47
N THR A 15 -7.87 -10.60 21.00
CA THR A 15 -6.95 -11.74 21.06
C THR A 15 -7.56 -12.95 21.79
N SER A 16 -8.40 -12.72 22.80
CA SER A 16 -9.12 -13.78 23.50
C SER A 16 -10.13 -14.51 22.62
N ASP A 17 -10.74 -13.84 21.65
CA ASP A 17 -11.69 -14.46 20.71
C ASP A 17 -10.96 -15.47 19.82
N LEU A 18 -9.68 -15.23 19.46
CA LEU A 18 -8.87 -16.14 18.65
C LEU A 18 -8.60 -17.48 19.35
N LEU A 19 -8.44 -17.47 20.68
CA LEU A 19 -8.10 -18.66 21.45
C LEU A 19 -9.16 -19.76 21.32
N ALA A 20 -10.42 -19.40 21.13
CA ALA A 20 -11.52 -20.35 20.95
C ALA A 20 -11.47 -21.09 19.60
N TYR A 21 -10.67 -20.61 18.64
CA TYR A 21 -10.61 -21.13 17.27
C TYR A 21 -9.22 -21.67 16.91
N LYS A 22 -8.24 -21.59 17.83
CA LYS A 22 -6.84 -21.99 17.57
C LYS A 22 -6.67 -23.46 17.20
N ASP A 23 -7.56 -24.33 17.70
CA ASP A 23 -7.50 -25.78 17.50
C ASP A 23 -8.41 -26.26 16.35
N LYS A 24 -9.05 -25.32 15.62
CA LYS A 24 -9.85 -25.67 14.44
C LYS A 24 -8.98 -26.17 13.30
N PHE A 25 -9.54 -27.06 12.49
CA PHE A 25 -8.88 -27.48 11.26
C PHE A 25 -8.83 -26.32 10.27
N LEU A 26 -7.76 -26.27 9.46
CA LEU A 26 -7.60 -25.24 8.41
C LEU A 26 -8.78 -25.23 7.43
N SER A 27 -9.38 -26.40 7.15
CA SER A 27 -10.58 -26.50 6.31
C SER A 27 -11.77 -25.76 6.92
N GLU A 28 -12.00 -25.86 8.23
CA GLU A 28 -13.05 -25.11 8.93
C GLU A 28 -12.79 -23.61 8.89
N LEU A 29 -11.55 -23.19 9.13
CA LEU A 29 -11.17 -21.78 9.06
C LEU A 29 -11.35 -21.22 7.64
N ASN A 30 -11.08 -22.01 6.61
CA ASN A 30 -11.33 -21.62 5.22
C ASN A 30 -12.82 -21.36 4.95
N PHE A 31 -13.73 -22.19 5.46
CA PHE A 31 -15.18 -21.94 5.33
C PHE A 31 -15.62 -20.65 6.03
N MET A 32 -14.94 -20.27 7.12
CA MET A 32 -15.25 -19.04 7.85
C MET A 32 -14.89 -17.76 7.07
N LEU A 33 -14.03 -17.82 6.04
CA LEU A 33 -13.70 -16.66 5.21
C LEU A 33 -14.91 -16.09 4.46
N THR A 34 -15.97 -16.89 4.27
CA THR A 34 -17.21 -16.49 3.60
C THR A 34 -18.41 -16.43 4.55
N ALA A 35 -18.18 -16.49 5.86
CA ALA A 35 -19.25 -16.42 6.86
C ALA A 35 -20.04 -15.11 6.77
N GLU A 36 -21.31 -15.12 7.16
CA GLU A 36 -22.12 -13.90 7.26
C GLU A 36 -21.59 -12.96 8.35
N ASP A 37 -21.16 -13.52 9.49
CA ASP A 37 -20.55 -12.76 10.58
C ASP A 37 -19.13 -12.29 10.22
N ALA A 38 -18.94 -10.97 10.18
CA ALA A 38 -17.66 -10.33 9.91
C ALA A 38 -16.57 -10.72 10.92
N ARG A 39 -16.93 -11.08 12.15
CA ARG A 39 -15.97 -11.54 13.16
C ARG A 39 -15.37 -12.89 12.79
N GLU A 40 -16.19 -13.82 12.31
CA GLU A 40 -15.72 -15.13 11.86
C GLU A 40 -14.75 -14.99 10.69
N ARG A 41 -15.08 -14.14 9.72
CA ARG A 41 -14.15 -13.80 8.62
C ARG A 41 -12.84 -13.22 9.14
N THR A 42 -12.91 -12.30 10.11
CA THR A 42 -11.71 -11.67 10.69
C THR A 42 -10.84 -12.67 11.45
N ILE A 43 -11.45 -13.56 12.24
CA ILE A 43 -10.76 -14.66 12.95
C ILE A 43 -10.07 -15.58 11.94
N ALA A 44 -10.80 -16.00 10.90
CA ALA A 44 -10.27 -16.87 9.85
C ALA A 44 -9.04 -16.27 9.17
N VAL A 45 -9.13 -14.99 8.77
CA VAL A 45 -7.99 -14.26 8.21
C VAL A 45 -6.81 -14.28 9.17
N GLN A 46 -7.01 -13.92 10.45
CA GLN A 46 -5.90 -13.85 11.40
C GLN A 46 -5.25 -15.21 11.68
N LEU A 47 -6.03 -16.30 11.75
CA LEU A 47 -5.51 -17.63 12.10
C LEU A 47 -4.95 -18.42 10.92
N LEU A 48 -5.45 -18.23 9.70
CA LEU A 48 -4.97 -18.98 8.54
C LEU A 48 -3.52 -18.58 8.19
N PRO A 49 -2.62 -19.55 7.90
CA PRO A 49 -1.29 -19.27 7.41
C PRO A 49 -1.39 -18.68 5.99
N LEU A 50 -0.57 -17.66 5.70
CA LEU A 50 -0.56 -17.08 4.37
C LEU A 50 0.19 -18.00 3.39
N ASP A 51 -0.50 -18.42 2.34
CA ASP A 51 0.06 -19.13 1.21
C ASP A 51 -0.47 -18.55 -0.12
N CYS A 52 -0.12 -19.19 -1.24
CA CYS A 52 -0.53 -18.77 -2.57
C CYS A 52 -2.06 -18.77 -2.76
N GLU A 53 -2.75 -19.78 -2.22
CA GLU A 53 -4.19 -19.95 -2.36
C GLU A 53 -4.93 -18.91 -1.52
N LEU A 54 -4.57 -18.80 -0.24
CA LEU A 54 -5.14 -17.82 0.66
C LEU A 54 -4.89 -16.41 0.14
N THR A 55 -3.70 -16.10 -0.38
CA THR A 55 -3.43 -14.78 -0.98
C THR A 55 -4.46 -14.42 -2.06
N ASN A 56 -4.79 -15.35 -2.97
CA ASN A 56 -5.79 -15.10 -4.01
C ASN A 56 -7.19 -14.91 -3.40
N ILE A 57 -7.56 -15.74 -2.42
CA ILE A 57 -8.87 -15.63 -1.73
C ILE A 57 -8.99 -14.26 -1.07
N LEU A 58 -7.97 -13.85 -0.31
CA LEU A 58 -7.97 -12.58 0.42
C LEU A 58 -8.03 -11.36 -0.50
N LEU A 59 -7.31 -11.37 -1.62
CA LEU A 59 -7.36 -10.30 -2.61
C LEU A 59 -8.75 -10.14 -3.24
N ASN A 60 -9.39 -11.25 -3.59
CA ASN A 60 -10.75 -11.23 -4.14
C ASN A 60 -11.79 -10.81 -3.09
N SER A 61 -11.63 -11.25 -1.83
CA SER A 61 -12.48 -10.85 -0.71
C SER A 61 -12.34 -9.37 -0.40
N LEU A 62 -11.13 -8.81 -0.45
CA LEU A 62 -10.86 -7.39 -0.15
C LEU A 62 -11.65 -6.44 -1.07
N ALA A 63 -11.89 -6.84 -2.32
CA ALA A 63 -12.65 -6.06 -3.28
C ALA A 63 -14.13 -5.85 -2.87
N ASN A 64 -14.70 -6.79 -2.13
CA ASN A 64 -16.12 -6.83 -1.79
C ASN A 64 -16.40 -6.69 -0.27
N GLU A 65 -15.36 -6.78 0.56
CA GLU A 65 -15.51 -6.74 2.01
C GLU A 65 -15.97 -5.34 2.48
N SER A 66 -17.07 -5.31 3.23
CA SER A 66 -17.68 -4.08 3.74
C SER A 66 -17.32 -3.81 5.21
N ALA A 67 -16.97 -4.86 5.96
CA ALA A 67 -16.62 -4.76 7.37
C ALA A 67 -15.22 -4.14 7.54
N LEU A 68 -15.14 -3.05 8.31
CA LEU A 68 -13.89 -2.30 8.45
C LEU A 68 -12.75 -3.17 8.99
N TYR A 69 -12.98 -3.87 10.11
CA TYR A 69 -11.91 -4.60 10.78
C TYR A 69 -11.50 -5.84 10.01
N THR A 70 -12.43 -6.47 9.28
CA THR A 70 -12.11 -7.55 8.36
C THR A 70 -11.21 -7.08 7.23
N ARG A 71 -11.50 -5.94 6.60
CA ARG A 71 -10.58 -5.36 5.59
C ARG A 71 -9.20 -5.07 6.16
N LEU A 72 -9.13 -4.50 7.36
CA LEU A 72 -7.85 -4.19 8.01
C LEU A 72 -7.05 -5.47 8.28
N ALA A 73 -7.70 -6.53 8.78
CA ALA A 73 -7.06 -7.82 9.00
C ALA A 73 -6.58 -8.46 7.69
N ILE A 74 -7.35 -8.34 6.60
CA ILE A 74 -6.94 -8.81 5.26
C ILE A 74 -5.68 -8.07 4.80
N MET A 75 -5.70 -6.74 4.88
CA MET A 75 -4.56 -5.90 4.51
C MET A 75 -3.32 -6.25 5.33
N GLU A 76 -3.45 -6.34 6.66
CA GLU A 76 -2.35 -6.70 7.55
C GLU A 76 -1.82 -8.11 7.27
N LYS A 77 -2.68 -9.09 6.96
CA LYS A 77 -2.25 -10.43 6.56
C LYS A 77 -1.41 -10.38 5.29
N LEU A 78 -1.88 -9.67 4.25
CA LEU A 78 -1.16 -9.51 2.98
C LEU A 78 0.18 -8.77 3.15
N GLU A 79 0.26 -7.80 4.07
CA GLU A 79 1.48 -7.06 4.42
C GLU A 79 2.61 -7.97 4.94
N HIS A 80 2.26 -9.11 5.55
CA HIS A 80 3.23 -10.12 6.03
C HIS A 80 3.70 -11.11 4.96
N GLY A 81 3.21 -10.98 3.72
CA GLY A 81 3.59 -11.85 2.62
C GLY A 81 5.00 -11.59 2.07
N ASP A 82 5.38 -12.41 1.11
CA ASP A 82 6.69 -12.37 0.45
C ASP A 82 6.61 -11.74 -0.96
N GLN A 83 7.66 -11.95 -1.76
CA GLN A 83 7.71 -11.48 -3.15
C GLN A 83 6.59 -12.08 -4.02
N ALA A 84 6.21 -13.34 -3.79
CA ALA A 84 5.13 -13.98 -4.54
C ALA A 84 3.77 -13.38 -4.17
N THR A 85 3.55 -13.05 -2.88
CA THR A 85 2.39 -12.28 -2.45
C THR A 85 2.35 -10.91 -3.13
N ALA A 86 3.47 -10.17 -3.14
CA ALA A 86 3.54 -8.86 -3.77
C ALA A 86 3.19 -8.90 -5.27
N GLN A 87 3.71 -9.88 -6.01
CA GLN A 87 3.39 -10.08 -7.43
C GLN A 87 1.89 -10.29 -7.68
N LYS A 88 1.20 -10.97 -6.77
CA LYS A 88 -0.26 -11.17 -6.85
C LYS A 88 -1.06 -9.93 -6.46
N MET A 89 -0.53 -9.10 -5.57
CA MET A 89 -1.16 -7.85 -5.14
C MET A 89 -1.14 -6.80 -6.25
N ILE A 90 -0.03 -6.67 -7.00
CA ILE A 90 0.16 -5.61 -8.01
C ILE A 90 -1.00 -5.48 -9.02
N PRO A 91 -1.56 -6.56 -9.60
CA PRO A 91 -2.73 -6.48 -10.48
C PRO A 91 -3.99 -5.85 -9.86
N PHE A 92 -4.08 -5.77 -8.53
CA PHE A 92 -5.22 -5.18 -7.80
C PHE A 92 -5.02 -3.69 -7.48
N LEU A 93 -3.88 -3.09 -7.86
CA LEU A 93 -3.71 -1.65 -7.77
C LEU A 93 -4.80 -0.91 -8.54
N ALA A 94 -5.31 0.19 -7.98
CA ALA A 94 -6.36 1.01 -8.57
C ALA A 94 -7.68 0.28 -8.88
N SER A 95 -7.90 -0.94 -8.39
CA SER A 95 -9.13 -1.71 -8.63
C SER A 95 -10.04 -1.81 -7.40
N ILE A 96 -9.55 -1.47 -6.22
CA ILE A 96 -10.31 -1.58 -4.96
C ILE A 96 -10.64 -0.19 -4.41
N GLY A 97 -11.94 0.11 -4.35
CA GLY A 97 -12.46 1.41 -3.91
C GLY A 97 -12.19 2.55 -4.92
N ASN A 98 -12.60 3.77 -4.55
CA ASN A 98 -12.60 4.95 -5.44
C ASN A 98 -11.91 6.19 -4.80
N ASN A 99 -10.99 5.98 -3.86
CA ASN A 99 -10.34 7.08 -3.12
C ASN A 99 -9.07 7.61 -3.79
N GLN A 100 -8.62 6.96 -4.87
CA GLN A 100 -7.39 7.24 -5.59
C GLN A 100 -7.39 8.68 -6.15
N HIS A 101 -6.19 9.19 -6.42
CA HIS A 101 -6.05 10.48 -7.08
C HIS A 101 -6.27 10.32 -8.58
N HIS A 102 -7.24 11.04 -9.15
CA HIS A 102 -7.46 11.07 -10.61
C HIS A 102 -6.72 12.23 -11.29
N SER A 103 -6.26 13.21 -10.51
CA SER A 103 -5.48 14.36 -10.96
C SER A 103 -4.54 14.83 -9.86
N PRO A 104 -3.47 15.58 -10.21
CA PRO A 104 -2.64 16.27 -9.22
C PRO A 104 -3.49 17.15 -8.30
N THR A 105 -3.15 17.16 -7.01
CA THR A 105 -3.86 17.95 -6.00
C THR A 105 -2.90 18.79 -5.18
N SER A 106 -3.44 19.69 -4.35
CA SER A 106 -2.60 20.49 -3.45
C SER A 106 -1.81 19.59 -2.49
N PRO A 107 -0.57 19.96 -2.15
CA PRO A 107 0.28 19.15 -1.30
C PRO A 107 -0.31 18.88 0.08
N SER A 108 0.01 17.71 0.62
CA SER A 108 -0.31 17.37 2.01
C SER A 108 0.39 18.31 2.99
N LYS A 109 -0.30 18.70 4.06
CA LYS A 109 0.29 19.47 5.17
C LYS A 109 1.02 18.59 6.21
N LYS A 110 1.02 17.26 6.01
CA LYS A 110 1.64 16.33 6.95
C LYS A 110 3.17 16.43 6.89
N LYS A 111 3.81 16.29 8.05
CA LYS A 111 5.27 16.18 8.21
C LYS A 111 5.82 14.78 7.93
N SER A 112 4.95 13.83 7.63
CA SER A 112 5.30 12.46 7.22
C SER A 112 5.02 12.28 5.73
N PHE A 113 5.52 11.20 5.14
CA PHE A 113 5.11 10.78 3.82
C PHE A 113 3.57 10.63 3.75
N PRO A 114 2.89 11.14 2.71
CA PRO A 114 1.45 11.00 2.55
C PRO A 114 1.05 9.52 2.47
N LEU A 115 0.08 9.10 3.27
CA LEU A 115 -0.41 7.72 3.22
C LEU A 115 -1.04 7.43 1.84
N PRO A 116 -0.66 6.35 1.14
CA PRO A 116 -1.27 5.97 -0.13
C PRO A 116 -2.79 5.84 0.02
N ARG A 117 -3.53 6.37 -0.96
CA ARG A 117 -4.99 6.35 -0.94
C ARG A 117 -5.56 5.01 -1.38
N ASP A 118 -4.89 4.37 -2.33
CA ASP A 118 -5.17 3.00 -2.74
C ASP A 118 -4.83 2.00 -1.62
N LEU A 119 -5.69 1.01 -1.42
CA LEU A 119 -5.52 0.02 -0.35
C LEU A 119 -4.37 -0.93 -0.65
N ILE A 120 -4.22 -1.38 -1.88
CA ILE A 120 -3.15 -2.28 -2.29
C ILE A 120 -1.80 -1.56 -2.23
N ALA A 121 -1.73 -0.32 -2.71
CA ALA A 121 -0.51 0.49 -2.61
C ALA A 121 -0.08 0.70 -1.14
N ARG A 122 -1.05 0.92 -0.25
CA ARG A 122 -0.78 1.05 1.18
C ARG A 122 -0.19 -0.21 1.77
N SER A 123 -0.75 -1.38 1.45
CA SER A 123 -0.24 -2.65 1.94
C SER A 123 1.11 -3.00 1.33
N LEU A 124 1.28 -2.86 0.00
CA LEU A 124 2.57 -3.04 -0.67
C LEU A 124 3.67 -2.17 -0.04
N GLY A 125 3.38 -0.89 0.23
CA GLY A 125 4.35 0.02 0.85
C GLY A 125 4.77 -0.35 2.28
N ARG A 126 4.01 -1.22 2.97
CA ARG A 126 4.28 -1.70 4.33
C ARG A 126 4.89 -3.10 4.41
N MET A 127 4.96 -3.81 3.27
CA MET A 127 5.61 -5.11 3.20
C MET A 127 7.11 -5.01 3.47
N ASN A 128 7.75 -6.16 3.66
CA ASN A 128 9.20 -6.24 3.82
C ASN A 128 9.94 -5.60 2.62
N PRO A 129 10.94 -4.72 2.85
CA PRO A 129 11.64 -4.01 1.77
C PRO A 129 12.37 -4.91 0.76
N LYS A 130 12.54 -6.21 1.05
CA LYS A 130 13.02 -7.21 0.08
C LYS A 130 12.14 -7.33 -1.18
N ILE A 131 10.90 -6.83 -1.16
CA ILE A 131 10.04 -6.80 -2.36
C ILE A 131 10.32 -5.60 -3.27
N PHE A 132 11.16 -4.64 -2.86
CA PHE A 132 11.31 -3.37 -3.56
C PHE A 132 11.70 -3.51 -5.03
N SER A 133 12.59 -4.46 -5.35
CA SER A 133 12.98 -4.75 -6.74
C SER A 133 11.78 -5.20 -7.60
N ILE A 134 10.90 -6.03 -7.04
CA ILE A 134 9.66 -6.47 -7.71
C ILE A 134 8.76 -5.27 -8.04
N LEU A 135 8.66 -4.30 -7.13
CA LEU A 135 7.88 -3.09 -7.36
C LEU A 135 8.49 -2.26 -8.51
N LEU A 136 9.80 -2.01 -8.49
CA LEU A 136 10.46 -1.25 -9.57
C LEU A 136 10.37 -1.95 -10.93
N GLU A 137 10.62 -3.26 -10.98
CA GLU A 137 10.53 -4.04 -12.22
C GLU A 137 9.12 -4.01 -12.81
N SER A 138 8.09 -4.04 -11.96
CA SER A 138 6.69 -4.00 -12.39
C SER A 138 6.28 -2.65 -12.96
N ALA A 139 6.84 -1.54 -12.46
CA ALA A 139 6.48 -0.19 -12.85
C ALA A 139 6.62 0.07 -14.37
N GLN A 140 7.47 -0.67 -15.08
CA GLN A 140 7.69 -0.50 -16.52
C GLN A 140 6.56 -1.06 -17.39
N ARG A 141 5.68 -1.91 -16.86
CA ARG A 141 4.72 -2.70 -17.64
C ARG A 141 3.26 -2.45 -17.26
N LEU A 142 3.02 -1.58 -16.28
CA LEU A 142 1.68 -1.38 -15.74
C LEU A 142 0.86 -0.34 -16.52
N PRO A 143 -0.46 -0.52 -16.59
CA PRO A 143 -1.39 0.55 -16.96
C PRO A 143 -1.17 1.80 -16.10
N LEU A 144 -1.46 2.97 -16.67
CA LEU A 144 -1.24 4.26 -16.00
C LEU A 144 -1.89 4.38 -14.63
N SER A 145 -3.11 3.87 -14.47
CA SER A 145 -3.81 3.88 -13.17
C SER A 145 -3.05 3.10 -12.11
N GLN A 146 -2.61 1.88 -12.45
CA GLN A 146 -1.85 1.00 -11.56
C GLN A 146 -0.46 1.55 -11.27
N LEU A 147 0.25 2.05 -12.29
CA LEU A 147 1.54 2.71 -12.13
C LEU A 147 1.44 3.87 -11.15
N SER A 148 0.40 4.70 -11.27
CA SER A 148 0.23 5.83 -10.36
C SER A 148 0.13 5.38 -8.90
N GLU A 149 -0.60 4.31 -8.59
CA GLU A 149 -0.71 3.81 -7.22
C GLU A 149 0.55 3.05 -6.77
N LEU A 150 1.24 2.35 -7.68
CA LEU A 150 2.52 1.70 -7.40
C LEU A 150 3.61 2.72 -6.99
N ILE A 151 3.65 3.90 -7.60
CA ILE A 151 4.61 4.95 -7.25
C ILE A 151 4.40 5.42 -5.81
N ASP A 152 3.16 5.51 -5.33
CA ASP A 152 2.87 5.83 -3.93
C ASP A 152 3.39 4.72 -2.99
N ALA A 153 3.26 3.45 -3.38
CA ALA A 153 3.78 2.31 -2.61
C ALA A 153 5.31 2.34 -2.53
N ILE A 154 5.99 2.56 -3.66
CA ILE A 154 7.45 2.67 -3.76
C ILE A 154 7.95 3.81 -2.88
N GLY A 155 7.36 5.00 -3.02
CA GLY A 155 7.75 6.17 -2.25
C GLY A 155 7.51 5.99 -0.75
N TYR A 156 6.38 5.40 -0.37
CA TYR A 156 6.08 5.10 1.03
C TYR A 156 7.10 4.11 1.61
N MET A 157 7.39 3.02 0.91
CA MET A 157 8.38 2.03 1.34
C MET A 157 9.76 2.66 1.49
N ALA A 158 10.26 3.35 0.46
CA ALA A 158 11.55 4.02 0.48
C ALA A 158 11.64 5.07 1.60
N PHE A 159 10.54 5.73 1.92
CA PHE A 159 10.53 6.72 2.99
C PHE A 159 10.74 6.09 4.38
N TYR A 160 10.14 4.93 4.65
CA TYR A 160 10.28 4.26 5.95
C TYR A 160 11.42 3.23 6.00
N HIS A 161 11.99 2.88 4.84
CA HIS A 161 13.12 1.97 4.66
C HIS A 161 14.23 2.65 3.85
N PRO A 162 15.06 3.52 4.47
CA PRO A 162 16.11 4.26 3.75
C PRO A 162 17.11 3.38 3.00
N GLU A 163 17.27 2.11 3.38
CA GLU A 163 18.14 1.14 2.72
C GLU A 163 17.78 0.88 1.25
N VAL A 164 16.52 1.11 0.85
CA VAL A 164 16.09 1.00 -0.56
C VAL A 164 16.13 2.35 -1.30
N SER A 165 16.46 3.44 -0.63
CA SER A 165 16.60 4.78 -1.22
C SER A 165 17.98 4.99 -1.87
N THR A 166 18.42 4.00 -2.65
CA THR A 166 19.73 3.98 -3.31
C THR A 166 19.75 4.86 -4.56
N THR A 167 20.94 5.28 -4.98
CA THR A 167 21.14 6.04 -6.22
C THR A 167 20.65 5.26 -7.45
N GLU A 168 20.86 3.94 -7.45
CA GLU A 168 20.40 3.05 -8.53
C GLU A 168 18.87 3.06 -8.65
N ASN A 169 18.17 2.88 -7.52
CA ASN A 169 16.71 2.89 -7.49
C ASN A 169 16.14 4.28 -7.87
N PHE A 170 16.80 5.35 -7.44
CA PHE A 170 16.46 6.71 -7.85
C PHE A 170 16.60 6.91 -9.36
N HIS A 171 17.69 6.43 -9.97
CA HIS A 171 17.88 6.52 -11.42
C HIS A 171 16.79 5.77 -12.20
N GLN A 172 16.38 4.57 -11.75
CA GLN A 172 15.28 3.86 -12.40
C GLN A 172 13.95 4.64 -12.33
N LEU A 173 13.69 5.34 -11.22
CA LEU A 173 12.53 6.22 -11.09
C LEU A 173 12.63 7.46 -11.99
N LEU A 174 13.84 8.00 -12.22
CA LEU A 174 14.05 9.06 -13.21
C LEU A 174 13.76 8.59 -14.64
N GLU A 175 14.09 7.36 -14.99
CA GLU A 175 13.73 6.82 -16.32
C GLU A 175 12.21 6.69 -16.48
N ILE A 176 11.49 6.25 -15.44
CA ILE A 176 10.01 6.28 -15.42
C ILE A 176 9.50 7.72 -15.56
N GLN A 177 10.11 8.67 -14.85
CA GLN A 177 9.76 10.09 -14.95
C GLN A 177 9.85 10.61 -16.39
N LYS A 178 10.95 10.32 -17.08
CA LYS A 178 11.17 10.73 -18.47
C LYS A 178 10.17 10.08 -19.42
N LEU A 179 9.93 8.78 -19.25
CA LEU A 179 9.01 8.00 -20.08
C LEU A 179 7.57 8.53 -19.99
N TYR A 180 7.14 8.98 -18.81
CA TYR A 180 5.79 9.48 -18.56
C TYR A 180 5.73 11.00 -18.39
N ARG A 181 6.64 11.75 -19.02
CA ARG A 181 6.74 13.22 -18.91
C ARG A 181 5.44 13.98 -19.19
N ASP A 182 4.61 13.46 -20.11
CA ASP A 182 3.35 14.09 -20.50
C ASP A 182 2.15 13.61 -19.68
N LYS A 183 2.38 12.88 -18.57
CA LYS A 183 1.32 12.37 -17.68
C LYS A 183 1.36 13.12 -16.33
N PRO A 184 0.55 14.19 -16.17
CA PRO A 184 0.61 15.06 -14.99
C PRO A 184 0.50 14.34 -13.65
N LEU A 185 -0.39 13.34 -13.55
CA LEU A 185 -0.57 12.57 -12.31
C LEU A 185 0.69 11.77 -11.95
N ILE A 186 1.34 11.14 -12.93
CA ILE A 186 2.57 10.38 -12.72
C ILE A 186 3.70 11.29 -12.27
N GLN A 187 3.88 12.43 -12.94
CA GLN A 187 4.87 13.44 -12.58
C GLN A 187 4.68 13.93 -11.14
N TRP A 188 3.45 14.29 -10.78
CA TRP A 188 3.12 14.74 -9.43
C TRP A 188 3.38 13.67 -8.37
N LYS A 189 3.03 12.40 -8.63
CA LYS A 189 3.30 11.30 -7.70
C LYS A 189 4.79 10.97 -7.57
N LEU A 190 5.56 11.12 -8.65
CA LEU A 190 7.02 10.98 -8.59
C LEU A 190 7.67 12.06 -7.72
N LEU A 191 7.17 13.30 -7.74
CA LEU A 191 7.64 14.34 -6.83
C LEU A 191 7.37 13.97 -5.36
N ILE A 192 6.21 13.37 -5.07
CA ILE A 192 5.93 12.82 -3.74
C ILE A 192 6.93 11.71 -3.41
N CYS A 193 7.11 10.74 -4.30
CA CYS A 193 8.04 9.61 -4.15
C CYS A 193 9.48 10.08 -3.88
N PHE A 194 9.95 11.08 -4.61
CA PHE A 194 11.29 11.65 -4.47
C PHE A 194 11.56 12.28 -3.10
N SER A 195 10.54 12.60 -2.30
CA SER A 195 10.74 12.96 -0.89
C SER A 195 11.35 11.84 -0.02
N ALA A 196 11.45 10.62 -0.56
CA ALA A 196 12.15 9.50 0.07
C ALA A 196 13.63 9.39 -0.33
N PHE A 197 14.08 10.07 -1.40
CA PHE A 197 15.39 9.88 -2.01
C PHE A 197 16.25 11.14 -1.87
N PRO A 198 17.31 11.15 -1.03
CA PRO A 198 18.18 12.31 -0.86
C PRO A 198 18.83 12.82 -2.15
N GLN A 199 19.09 11.93 -3.11
CA GLN A 199 19.66 12.25 -4.42
C GLN A 199 18.74 13.14 -5.28
N SER A 200 17.47 13.28 -4.90
CA SER A 200 16.49 14.03 -5.68
C SER A 200 16.49 15.54 -5.46
N VAL A 201 17.28 16.07 -4.52
CA VAL A 201 17.26 17.50 -4.14
C VAL A 201 17.41 18.43 -5.35
N ASP A 202 18.44 18.23 -6.17
CA ASP A 202 18.68 19.07 -7.35
C ASP A 202 17.55 18.98 -8.38
N PHE A 203 16.97 17.79 -8.54
CA PHE A 203 15.83 17.57 -9.41
C PHE A 203 14.59 18.34 -8.91
N LEU A 204 14.29 18.24 -7.61
CA LEU A 204 13.15 18.90 -6.99
C LEU A 204 13.29 20.44 -7.02
N LEU A 205 14.51 20.98 -6.90
CA LEU A 205 14.77 22.42 -7.00
C LEU A 205 14.51 22.97 -8.41
N GLN A 206 14.60 22.13 -9.44
CA GLN A 206 14.38 22.52 -10.84
C GLN A 206 12.93 22.37 -11.30
N GLU A 207 12.03 21.82 -10.46
CA GLU A 207 10.63 21.62 -10.78
C GLU A 207 9.90 22.96 -11.01
N LYS A 208 9.13 23.06 -12.10
CA LYS A 208 8.45 24.31 -12.53
C LYS A 208 6.94 24.19 -12.63
N GLN A 209 6.41 22.97 -12.81
CA GLN A 209 4.99 22.70 -12.99
C GLN A 209 4.31 22.49 -11.64
N PHE A 210 4.87 21.66 -10.77
CA PHE A 210 4.29 21.32 -9.47
C PHE A 210 5.13 21.84 -8.31
N VAL A 211 5.51 23.12 -8.39
CA VAL A 211 6.43 23.79 -7.46
C VAL A 211 6.05 23.58 -5.99
N SER A 212 4.76 23.66 -5.66
CA SER A 212 4.29 23.49 -4.28
C SER A 212 4.51 22.07 -3.75
N GLU A 213 4.38 21.06 -4.61
CA GLU A 213 4.65 19.66 -4.25
C GLU A 213 6.15 19.42 -4.09
N ALA A 214 6.96 19.91 -5.02
CA ALA A 214 8.42 19.82 -4.91
C ALA A 214 8.95 20.50 -3.64
N GLN A 215 8.43 21.67 -3.29
CA GLN A 215 8.76 22.35 -2.03
C GLN A 215 8.35 21.54 -0.79
N ARG A 216 7.22 20.82 -0.83
CA ARG A 216 6.83 19.92 0.25
C ARG A 216 7.83 18.76 0.35
N SER A 217 8.20 18.15 -0.77
CA SER A 217 9.15 17.05 -0.82
C SER A 217 10.54 17.45 -0.29
N LEU A 218 11.05 18.62 -0.68
CA LEU A 218 12.30 19.19 -0.15
C LEU A 218 12.25 19.39 1.37
N LYS A 219 11.12 19.88 1.92
CA LYS A 219 10.94 20.04 3.37
C LYS A 219 11.00 18.71 4.12
N LEU A 220 10.48 17.63 3.52
CA LEU A 220 10.56 16.31 4.14
C LEU A 220 11.97 15.73 4.13
N LEU A 221 12.74 15.96 3.06
CA LEU A 221 14.13 15.54 2.98
C LEU A 221 14.97 16.26 4.04
N ALA A 222 14.84 17.58 4.16
CA ALA A 222 15.53 18.36 5.18
C ALA A 222 15.21 17.88 6.61
N ALA A 223 13.93 17.55 6.88
CA ALA A 223 13.52 17.07 8.20
C ALA A 223 14.00 15.64 8.55
N LYS A 224 14.64 14.92 7.62
CA LYS A 224 15.25 13.61 7.85
C LYS A 224 16.75 13.67 8.15
N GLU A 225 17.38 14.80 7.91
CA GLU A 225 18.82 15.01 8.19
C GLU A 225 19.07 15.45 9.64
N ASP A 226 18.01 15.89 10.34
CA ASP A 226 17.97 16.22 11.78
C ASP A 226 17.66 14.98 12.65
#